data_AF-A0A2E9F5F7-F1
#
_entry.id   AF-A0A2E9F5F7-F1
#
_cell.length_a   1.000
_cell.length_b   1.000
_cell.length_c   1.000
_cell.angle_alpha   90.00
_cell.angle_beta   90.00
_cell.angle_gamma   90.00
#
_symmetry.space_group_name_H-M   'P 1'
#
loop_
_entity.id
_entity.type
_entity.pdbx_description
1 polymer ?
#
loop_
_entity_poly.entity_id
_entity_poly.type
_entity_poly.pdbx_seq_one_letter_code
_entity_poly.pdbx_strand_id
1 'polypeptide(L)'
;MNQQYSTIVKEIIAELESRNPFPPLSPTEEWSSRLTARLENYSLGDLFDGFAVTDSEFGECVKSGLLLWNDALDSSHKIVQNIGTKTGNYWHAIMHRRENDYSNAKYWFGRVGKHPIYFELHCYALELSRTEQLEEYTNILESNGEWNAVQFVDWCQAASNSEDRVEAFLKQLQLKELKLLIVFSCKNALI
;
A
#
# COMPACT_ATOMS: atom_id res chain seq x y z
N MET A 1 -23.11 2.15 -12.63
CA MET A 1 -21.94 2.81 -13.27
C MET A 1 -21.16 3.52 -12.17
N ASN A 2 -20.30 2.79 -11.44
CA ASN A 2 -19.42 3.37 -10.43
C ASN A 2 -18.03 3.50 -11.04
N GLN A 3 -17.72 4.64 -11.64
CA GLN A 3 -16.39 4.90 -12.16
C GLN A 3 -15.50 5.30 -10.97
N GLN A 4 -15.10 4.32 -10.16
CA GLN A 4 -14.24 4.52 -8.98
C GLN A 4 -12.80 4.92 -9.29
N TYR A 5 -12.43 4.98 -10.58
CA TYR A 5 -11.11 5.33 -11.05
C TYR A 5 -11.18 6.09 -12.37
N SER A 6 -10.25 7.02 -12.55
CA SER A 6 -9.88 7.49 -13.89
C SER A 6 -9.35 6.33 -14.74
N THR A 7 -9.47 6.46 -16.04
CA THR A 7 -8.91 5.58 -17.06
C THR A 7 -7.40 5.47 -16.88
N ILE A 8 -6.68 6.58 -16.69
CA ILE A 8 -5.24 6.58 -16.44
C ILE A 8 -4.88 5.76 -15.19
N VAL A 9 -5.58 5.95 -14.05
CA VAL A 9 -5.30 5.15 -12.85
C VAL A 9 -5.58 3.67 -13.07
N LYS A 10 -6.65 3.31 -13.80
CA LYS A 10 -6.93 1.90 -14.14
C LYS A 10 -5.83 1.27 -15.00
N GLU A 11 -5.34 2.00 -16.00
CA GLU A 11 -4.28 1.52 -16.88
C GLU A 11 -2.97 1.32 -16.12
N ILE A 12 -2.62 2.25 -15.22
CA ILE A 12 -1.44 2.12 -14.36
C ILE A 12 -1.59 0.94 -13.41
N ILE A 13 -2.76 0.77 -12.78
CA ILE A 13 -3.04 -0.40 -11.93
C ILE A 13 -2.89 -1.69 -12.74
N ALA A 14 -3.41 -1.76 -13.96
CA ALA A 14 -3.28 -2.95 -14.81
C ALA A 14 -1.81 -3.24 -15.18
N GLU A 15 -1.01 -2.20 -15.51
CA GLU A 15 0.45 -2.33 -15.73
C GLU A 15 1.13 -2.90 -14.47
N LEU A 16 0.82 -2.36 -13.30
CA LEU A 16 1.36 -2.80 -12.00
C LEU A 16 0.87 -4.20 -11.57
N GLU A 17 -0.33 -4.62 -11.95
CA GLU A 17 -0.84 -5.98 -11.69
C GLU A 17 -0.15 -7.01 -12.59
N SER A 18 0.23 -6.62 -13.80
CA SER A 18 0.93 -7.48 -14.75
C SER A 18 2.42 -7.66 -14.45
N ARG A 19 2.96 -6.92 -13.47
CA ARG A 19 4.40 -6.91 -13.19
C ARG A 19 4.91 -8.29 -12.76
N ASN A 20 6.10 -8.61 -13.23
CA ASN A 20 6.90 -9.76 -12.80
C ASN A 20 8.36 -9.28 -12.62
N PRO A 21 8.99 -9.46 -11.45
CA PRO A 21 8.48 -10.14 -10.25
C PRO A 21 7.39 -9.34 -9.53
N PHE A 22 6.66 -10.06 -8.67
CA PHE A 22 5.73 -9.48 -7.71
C PHE A 22 6.44 -8.46 -6.81
N PRO A 23 5.77 -7.38 -6.35
CA PRO A 23 6.41 -6.39 -5.49
C PRO A 23 7.15 -7.02 -4.30
N PRO A 24 8.46 -6.76 -4.13
CA PRO A 24 9.18 -7.24 -2.97
C PRO A 24 8.68 -6.52 -1.71
N LEU A 25 8.88 -7.16 -0.56
CA LEU A 25 8.65 -6.51 0.75
C LEU A 25 9.53 -5.27 0.86
N SER A 26 10.82 -5.42 0.52
CA SER A 26 11.81 -4.35 0.59
C SER A 26 12.58 -4.20 -0.72
N PRO A 27 12.15 -3.32 -1.64
CA PRO A 27 12.87 -3.08 -2.88
C PRO A 27 14.17 -2.29 -2.65
N THR A 28 15.16 -2.52 -3.51
CA THR A 28 16.39 -1.71 -3.58
C THR A 28 16.37 -0.68 -4.70
N GLU A 29 15.46 -0.84 -5.66
CA GLU A 29 15.27 0.04 -6.81
C GLU A 29 13.80 0.03 -7.23
N GLU A 30 13.41 1.05 -7.99
CA GLU A 30 12.10 1.10 -8.64
C GLU A 30 11.95 -0.01 -9.69
N TRP A 31 10.75 -0.56 -9.82
CA TRP A 31 10.47 -1.61 -10.80
C TRP A 31 10.50 -1.07 -12.25
N SER A 32 10.01 0.15 -12.45
CA SER A 32 9.94 0.78 -13.77
C SER A 32 10.20 2.28 -13.66
N SER A 33 11.41 2.71 -14.05
CA SER A 33 11.80 4.12 -14.13
C SER A 33 10.91 4.93 -15.08
N ARG A 34 10.46 4.28 -16.15
CA ARG A 34 9.48 4.87 -17.09
C ARG A 34 8.16 5.19 -16.38
N LEU A 35 7.67 4.28 -15.53
CA LEU A 35 6.43 4.51 -14.80
C LEU A 35 6.62 5.57 -13.71
N THR A 36 7.74 5.58 -13.01
CA THR A 36 8.09 6.65 -12.06
C THR A 36 8.06 8.01 -12.75
N ALA A 37 8.78 8.17 -13.86
CA ALA A 37 8.82 9.43 -14.60
C ALA A 37 7.43 9.88 -15.09
N ARG A 38 6.58 8.93 -15.53
CA ARG A 38 5.19 9.23 -15.89
C ARG A 38 4.40 9.75 -14.68
N LEU A 39 4.44 9.02 -13.56
CA LEU A 39 3.73 9.39 -12.34
C LEU A 39 4.20 10.75 -11.82
N GLU A 40 5.51 10.99 -11.74
CA GLU A 40 6.07 12.27 -11.29
C GLU A 40 5.58 13.45 -12.13
N ASN A 41 5.52 13.29 -13.46
CA ASN A 41 5.09 14.33 -14.39
C ASN A 41 3.57 14.54 -14.45
N TYR A 42 2.75 13.58 -14.03
CA TYR A 42 1.30 13.79 -14.00
C TYR A 42 0.91 14.82 -12.93
N SER A 43 0.18 15.86 -13.33
CA SER A 43 -0.60 16.64 -12.37
C SER A 43 -1.77 15.79 -11.84
N LEU A 44 -2.39 16.19 -10.74
CA LEU A 44 -3.62 15.54 -10.26
C LEU A 44 -4.73 15.61 -11.32
N GLY A 45 -4.83 16.72 -12.06
CA GLY A 45 -5.77 16.83 -13.17
C GLY A 45 -5.52 15.77 -14.23
N ASP A 46 -4.27 15.59 -14.67
CA ASP A 46 -3.94 14.57 -15.67
C ASP A 46 -4.17 13.15 -15.14
N LEU A 47 -3.70 12.86 -13.92
CA LEU A 47 -3.84 11.53 -13.30
C LEU A 47 -5.32 11.10 -13.18
N PHE A 48 -6.20 12.07 -12.96
CA PHE A 48 -7.63 11.86 -12.83
C PHE A 48 -8.41 12.22 -14.12
N ASP A 49 -7.84 12.08 -15.32
CA ASP A 49 -8.52 12.33 -16.62
C ASP A 49 -9.25 13.70 -16.72
N GLY A 50 -8.77 14.72 -16.01
CA GLY A 50 -9.40 16.04 -15.92
C GLY A 50 -10.63 16.10 -14.99
N PHE A 51 -10.99 15.03 -14.28
CA PHE A 51 -11.97 15.09 -13.21
C PHE A 51 -11.51 16.07 -12.12
N ALA A 52 -12.47 16.82 -11.57
CA ALA A 52 -12.18 17.72 -10.46
C ALA A 52 -11.82 16.89 -9.22
N VAL A 53 -10.56 16.97 -8.81
CA VAL A 53 -10.09 16.44 -7.53
C VAL A 53 -10.51 17.40 -6.42
N THR A 54 -11.47 16.99 -5.61
CA THR A 54 -12.07 17.78 -4.52
C THR A 54 -11.17 17.83 -3.29
N ASP A 55 -10.40 16.77 -3.06
CA ASP A 55 -9.40 16.67 -2.00
C ASP A 55 -8.03 16.31 -2.59
N SER A 56 -7.15 17.30 -2.64
CA SER A 56 -5.81 17.14 -3.20
C SER A 56 -4.91 16.24 -2.36
N GLU A 57 -5.09 16.17 -1.03
CA GLU A 57 -4.28 15.29 -0.18
C GLU A 57 -4.58 13.82 -0.50
N PHE A 58 -5.86 13.48 -0.73
CA PHE A 58 -6.22 12.14 -1.22
C PHE A 58 -5.75 11.88 -2.65
N GLY A 59 -5.80 12.88 -3.53
CA GLY A 59 -5.22 12.78 -4.88
C GLY A 59 -3.73 12.44 -4.84
N GLU A 60 -2.96 13.13 -4.00
CA GLU A 60 -1.53 12.87 -3.79
C GLU A 60 -1.28 11.51 -3.12
N CYS A 61 -2.16 11.06 -2.21
CA CYS A 61 -2.12 9.70 -1.67
C CYS A 61 -2.25 8.63 -2.76
N VAL A 62 -3.11 8.84 -3.77
CA VAL A 62 -3.20 7.92 -4.92
C VAL A 62 -1.88 7.88 -5.68
N LYS A 63 -1.32 9.04 -6.03
CA LYS A 63 -0.04 9.13 -6.75
C LYS A 63 1.10 8.45 -5.97
N SER A 64 1.21 8.69 -4.67
CA SER A 64 2.17 8.04 -3.77
C SER A 64 1.97 6.52 -3.71
N GLY A 65 0.73 6.04 -3.59
CA GLY A 65 0.43 4.61 -3.55
C GLY A 65 0.85 3.88 -4.83
N LEU A 66 0.63 4.50 -6.00
CA LEU A 66 1.07 3.97 -7.30
C LEU A 66 2.60 3.95 -7.40
N LEU A 67 3.29 5.00 -6.91
CA LEU A 67 4.75 5.03 -6.84
C LEU A 67 5.30 3.93 -5.92
N LEU A 68 4.69 3.69 -4.76
CA LEU A 68 5.07 2.59 -3.87
C LEU A 68 4.86 1.24 -4.54
N TRP A 69 3.73 1.00 -5.20
CA TRP A 69 3.55 -0.25 -5.93
C TRP A 69 4.56 -0.41 -7.08
N ASN A 70 5.07 0.69 -7.64
CA ASN A 70 6.20 0.70 -8.57
C ASN A 70 7.59 0.62 -7.89
N ASP A 71 7.65 0.40 -6.58
CA ASP A 71 8.89 0.36 -5.78
C ASP A 71 9.68 1.69 -5.71
N ALA A 72 9.12 2.80 -6.20
CA ALA A 72 9.73 4.12 -6.18
C ALA A 72 9.56 4.79 -4.80
N LEU A 73 10.31 4.31 -3.82
CA LEU A 73 10.20 4.74 -2.41
C LEU A 73 10.47 6.24 -2.23
N ASP A 74 11.57 6.76 -2.79
CA ASP A 74 11.95 8.17 -2.67
C ASP A 74 10.90 9.12 -3.25
N SER A 75 10.39 8.82 -4.44
CA SER A 75 9.37 9.62 -5.11
C SER A 75 8.06 9.61 -4.32
N SER A 76 7.69 8.47 -3.74
CA SER A 76 6.54 8.39 -2.83
C SER A 76 6.77 9.21 -1.56
N HIS A 77 7.92 9.05 -0.90
CA HIS A 77 8.24 9.73 0.36
C HIS A 77 8.17 11.26 0.20
N LYS A 78 8.68 11.79 -0.92
CA LYS A 78 8.61 13.23 -1.23
C LYS A 78 7.19 13.81 -1.15
N ILE A 79 6.19 13.00 -1.51
CA ILE A 79 4.78 13.36 -1.48
C ILE A 79 4.24 13.23 -0.05
N VAL A 80 4.29 12.03 0.54
CA VAL A 80 3.56 11.72 1.79
C VAL A 80 4.14 12.35 3.04
N GLN A 81 5.42 12.76 3.02
CA GLN A 81 6.01 13.47 4.16
C GLN A 81 5.27 14.78 4.52
N ASN A 82 4.55 15.36 3.56
CA ASN A 82 3.81 16.62 3.72
C ASN A 82 2.32 16.42 3.99
N ILE A 83 1.82 15.17 4.07
CA ILE A 83 0.39 14.87 4.22
C ILE A 83 0.11 14.39 5.65
N GLY A 84 -0.49 15.26 6.47
CA GLY A 84 -0.74 15.02 7.89
C GLY A 84 -1.98 14.16 8.21
N THR A 85 -2.72 13.71 7.20
CA THR A 85 -3.96 12.94 7.36
C THR A 85 -3.68 11.51 7.83
N LYS A 86 -4.71 10.81 8.34
CA LYS A 86 -4.59 9.38 8.70
C LYS A 86 -4.14 8.52 7.52
N THR A 87 -4.65 8.81 6.31
CA THR A 87 -4.29 8.06 5.10
C THR A 87 -2.88 8.42 4.61
N GLY A 88 -2.47 9.69 4.69
CA GLY A 88 -1.09 10.11 4.42
C GLY A 88 -0.10 9.43 5.36
N ASN A 89 -0.38 9.43 6.66
CA ASN A 89 0.43 8.73 7.66
C ASN A 89 0.50 7.21 7.40
N TYR A 90 -0.56 6.61 6.87
CA TYR A 90 -0.56 5.19 6.48
C TYR A 90 0.43 4.97 5.33
N TRP A 91 0.33 5.75 4.25
CA TRP A 91 1.26 5.64 3.13
C TRP A 91 2.72 5.87 3.55
N HIS A 92 2.94 6.82 4.46
CA HIS A 92 4.25 7.08 5.05
C HIS A 92 4.77 5.87 5.84
N ALA A 93 3.91 5.22 6.62
CA ALA A 93 4.26 4.01 7.36
C ALA A 93 4.61 2.83 6.44
N ILE A 94 3.86 2.63 5.35
CA ILE A 94 4.17 1.61 4.33
C ILE A 94 5.52 1.91 3.69
N MET A 95 5.79 3.18 3.32
CA MET A 95 7.08 3.58 2.75
C MET A 95 8.24 3.15 3.66
N HIS A 96 8.21 3.56 4.93
CA HIS A 96 9.25 3.20 5.92
C HIS A 96 9.38 1.69 6.14
N ARG A 97 8.26 0.95 6.15
CA ARG A 97 8.29 -0.53 6.25
C ARG A 97 9.09 -1.15 5.11
N ARG A 98 8.96 -0.59 3.90
CA ARG A 98 9.57 -1.11 2.69
C ARG A 98 11.02 -0.68 2.47
N GLU A 99 11.49 0.36 3.12
CA GLU A 99 12.94 0.69 3.19
C GLU A 99 13.66 0.02 4.37
N ASN A 100 12.95 -0.80 5.15
CA ASN A 100 13.42 -1.46 6.38
C ASN A 100 13.64 -0.52 7.58
N ASP A 101 13.10 0.70 7.59
CA ASP A 101 13.01 1.54 8.78
C ASP A 101 11.77 1.17 9.62
N TYR A 102 11.83 -0.02 10.21
CA TYR A 102 10.69 -0.61 10.92
C TYR A 102 10.26 0.19 12.15
N SER A 103 11.19 0.85 12.83
CA SER A 103 10.87 1.69 13.99
C SER A 103 10.05 2.90 13.58
N ASN A 104 10.43 3.55 12.48
CA ASN A 104 9.73 4.71 11.95
C ASN A 104 8.38 4.31 11.32
N ALA A 105 8.32 3.16 10.64
CA ALA A 105 7.07 2.58 10.17
C ALA A 105 6.05 2.42 11.32
N LYS A 106 6.48 1.85 12.45
CA LYS A 106 5.62 1.68 13.65
C LYS A 106 5.19 3.01 14.24
N TYR A 107 6.09 3.99 14.28
CA TYR A 107 5.75 5.35 14.72
C TYR A 107 4.64 5.97 13.87
N TRP A 108 4.73 5.89 12.53
CA TRP A 108 3.70 6.41 11.64
C TRP A 108 2.41 5.61 11.72
N PHE A 109 2.45 4.28 11.85
CA PHE A 109 1.25 3.47 12.11
C PHE A 109 0.55 3.87 13.41
N GLY A 110 1.30 4.25 14.44
CA GLY A 110 0.75 4.81 15.68
C GLY A 110 -0.05 6.10 15.46
N ARG A 111 0.29 6.89 14.43
CA ARG A 111 -0.45 8.12 14.04
C ARG A 111 -1.68 7.85 13.18
N VAL A 112 -1.80 6.66 12.58
CA VAL A 112 -2.98 6.27 11.79
C VAL A 112 -4.17 5.95 12.71
N GLY A 113 -3.92 5.19 13.78
CA GLY A 113 -4.98 4.59 14.59
C GLY A 113 -5.80 3.58 13.78
N LYS A 114 -7.13 3.57 13.93
CA LYS A 114 -8.00 2.74 13.10
C LYS A 114 -8.22 3.36 11.71
N HIS A 115 -7.98 2.58 10.66
CA HIS A 115 -8.23 2.97 9.27
C HIS A 115 -9.39 2.14 8.67
N PRO A 116 -10.25 2.73 7.81
CA PRO A 116 -11.40 2.01 7.23
C PRO A 116 -11.07 0.71 6.47
N ILE A 117 -9.86 0.57 5.93
CA ILE A 117 -9.47 -0.64 5.19
C ILE A 117 -9.14 -1.84 6.09
N TYR A 118 -8.97 -1.62 7.41
CA TYR A 118 -8.51 -2.66 8.34
C TYR A 118 -9.44 -3.88 8.39
N PHE A 119 -10.75 -3.66 8.30
CA PHE A 119 -11.71 -4.77 8.29
C PHE A 119 -11.49 -5.69 7.08
N GLU A 120 -11.47 -5.12 5.87
CA GLU A 120 -11.30 -5.93 4.65
C GLU A 120 -9.91 -6.57 4.58
N LEU A 121 -8.86 -5.86 5.00
CA LEU A 121 -7.51 -6.39 5.04
C LEU A 121 -7.38 -7.55 6.03
N HIS A 122 -8.01 -7.43 7.20
CA HIS A 122 -8.04 -8.50 8.21
C HIS A 122 -8.74 -9.76 7.70
N CYS A 123 -9.92 -9.63 7.09
CA CYS A 123 -10.64 -10.76 6.51
C CYS A 123 -9.81 -11.45 5.43
N TYR A 124 -9.20 -10.68 4.52
CA TYR A 124 -8.32 -11.24 3.49
C TYR A 124 -7.12 -11.97 4.10
N ALA A 125 -6.50 -11.41 5.13
CA ALA A 125 -5.35 -12.02 5.77
C ALA A 125 -5.70 -13.35 6.45
N LEU A 126 -6.86 -13.42 7.12
CA LEU A 126 -7.36 -14.66 7.71
C LEU A 126 -7.61 -15.74 6.65
N GLU A 127 -8.32 -15.40 5.59
CA GLU A 127 -8.61 -16.33 4.50
C GLU A 127 -7.34 -16.84 3.83
N LEU A 128 -6.41 -15.95 3.53
CA LEU A 128 -5.14 -16.31 2.91
C LEU A 128 -4.29 -17.18 3.85
N SER A 129 -4.16 -16.82 5.13
CA SER A 129 -3.36 -17.59 6.09
C SER A 129 -3.87 -19.03 6.28
N ARG A 130 -5.19 -19.23 6.26
CA ARG A 130 -5.81 -20.57 6.28
C ARG A 130 -5.56 -21.35 5.01
N THR A 131 -5.67 -20.68 3.85
CA THR A 131 -5.45 -21.30 2.53
C THR A 131 -4.00 -21.78 2.39
N GLU A 132 -3.05 -20.98 2.86
CA GLU A 132 -1.61 -21.27 2.82
C GLU A 132 -1.14 -22.17 3.98
N GLN A 133 -2.04 -22.61 4.86
CA GLN A 133 -1.74 -23.46 6.03
C GLN A 133 -0.62 -22.87 6.89
N LEU A 134 -0.82 -21.62 7.30
CA LEU A 134 0.08 -20.86 8.17
C LEU A 134 -0.58 -20.70 9.55
N GLU A 135 -0.58 -21.77 10.35
CA GLU A 135 -1.33 -21.83 11.62
C GLU A 135 -0.90 -20.75 12.62
N GLU A 136 0.40 -20.45 12.70
CA GLU A 136 0.91 -19.39 13.58
C GLU A 136 0.26 -18.03 13.26
N TYR A 137 0.28 -17.64 11.97
CA TYR A 137 -0.30 -16.40 11.50
C TYR A 137 -1.82 -16.39 11.66
N THR A 138 -2.47 -17.52 11.37
CA THR A 138 -3.93 -17.69 11.53
C THR A 138 -4.33 -17.45 12.98
N ASN A 139 -3.64 -18.09 13.94
CA ASN A 139 -3.92 -17.97 15.37
C ASN A 139 -3.72 -16.53 15.87
N ILE A 140 -2.66 -15.84 15.40
CA ILE A 140 -2.41 -14.44 15.76
C ILE A 140 -3.52 -13.52 15.22
N LEU A 141 -3.91 -13.71 13.96
CA LEU A 141 -4.99 -12.93 13.36
C LEU A 141 -6.32 -13.15 14.10
N GLU A 142 -6.69 -14.40 14.40
CA GLU A 142 -7.91 -14.72 15.15
C GLU A 142 -7.89 -14.11 16.56
N SER A 143 -6.75 -14.17 17.25
CA SER A 143 -6.57 -13.62 18.59
C SER A 143 -6.70 -12.09 18.63
N ASN A 144 -6.17 -11.39 17.62
CA ASN A 144 -6.24 -9.94 17.55
C ASN A 144 -7.69 -9.44 17.34
N GLY A 145 -8.52 -10.18 16.61
CA GLY A 145 -9.90 -9.80 16.25
C GLY A 145 -10.04 -8.60 15.31
N GLU A 146 -8.96 -7.88 15.02
CA GLU A 146 -8.85 -6.83 14.00
C GLU A 146 -7.45 -6.77 13.40
N TRP A 147 -7.29 -5.98 12.33
CA TRP A 147 -5.98 -5.77 11.71
C TRP A 147 -5.02 -5.02 12.64
N ASN A 148 -3.83 -5.56 12.82
CA ASN A 148 -2.74 -4.92 13.57
C ASN A 148 -1.59 -4.60 12.60
N ALA A 149 -1.49 -3.33 12.20
CA ALA A 149 -0.47 -2.91 11.25
C ALA A 149 0.96 -2.99 11.82
N VAL A 150 1.14 -2.79 13.13
CA VAL A 150 2.44 -2.93 13.81
C VAL A 150 2.89 -4.39 13.77
N GLN A 151 1.99 -5.34 14.00
CA GLN A 151 2.26 -6.77 13.87
C GLN A 151 2.69 -7.14 12.44
N PHE A 152 2.09 -6.52 11.42
CA PHE A 152 2.53 -6.75 10.04
C PHE A 152 3.93 -6.19 9.78
N VAL A 153 4.30 -5.06 10.39
CA VAL A 153 5.70 -4.58 10.35
C VAL A 153 6.65 -5.61 10.96
N ASP A 154 6.29 -6.20 12.10
CA ASP A 154 7.10 -7.25 12.74
C ASP A 154 7.27 -8.48 11.84
N TRP A 155 6.21 -8.91 11.16
CA TRP A 155 6.28 -10.01 10.20
C TRP A 155 7.17 -9.69 9.00
N CYS A 156 7.07 -8.49 8.43
CA CYS A 156 7.98 -8.04 7.36
C CYS A 156 9.44 -8.01 7.83
N GLN A 157 9.70 -7.54 9.05
CA GLN A 157 11.03 -7.52 9.65
C GLN A 157 11.63 -8.92 9.81
N ALA A 158 10.80 -9.91 10.17
CA ALA A 158 11.22 -11.30 10.34
C ALA A 158 11.32 -12.09 9.02
N ALA A 159 10.80 -11.56 7.91
CA ALA A 159 10.64 -12.28 6.66
C ALA A 159 11.96 -12.82 6.08
N SER A 160 13.08 -12.10 6.25
CA SER A 160 14.41 -12.54 5.76
C SER A 160 14.91 -13.84 6.37
N ASN A 161 14.34 -14.27 7.49
CA ASN A 161 14.67 -15.51 8.20
C ASN A 161 13.55 -16.56 8.09
N SER A 162 12.54 -16.32 7.26
CA SER A 162 11.34 -17.15 7.16
C SER A 162 11.38 -18.08 5.94
N GLU A 163 10.47 -19.06 5.90
CA GLU A 163 10.28 -19.93 4.74
C GLU A 163 9.73 -19.14 3.53
N ASP A 164 10.08 -19.55 2.31
CA ASP A 164 9.64 -18.89 1.06
C ASP A 164 8.11 -18.70 0.98
N ARG A 165 7.32 -19.65 1.50
CA ARG A 165 5.85 -19.56 1.54
C ARG A 165 5.35 -18.42 2.43
N VAL A 166 6.07 -18.11 3.52
CA VAL A 166 5.76 -16.99 4.40
C VAL A 166 6.06 -15.69 3.69
N GLU A 167 7.22 -15.59 3.02
CA GLU A 167 7.55 -14.40 2.24
C GLU A 167 6.50 -14.15 1.13
N ALA A 168 6.07 -15.21 0.43
CA ALA A 168 5.00 -15.13 -0.56
C ALA A 168 3.66 -14.66 0.04
N PHE A 169 3.28 -15.18 1.20
CA PHE A 169 2.10 -14.72 1.96
C PHE A 169 2.18 -13.23 2.31
N LEU A 170 3.29 -12.77 2.87
CA LEU A 170 3.47 -11.37 3.27
C LEU A 170 3.46 -10.43 2.05
N LYS A 171 4.06 -10.85 0.93
CA LYS A 171 3.98 -10.11 -0.34
C LYS A 171 2.54 -9.95 -0.80
N GLN A 172 1.75 -11.03 -0.79
CA GLN A 172 0.32 -10.98 -1.15
C GLN A 172 -0.49 -10.06 -0.24
N LEU A 173 -0.26 -10.11 1.08
CA LEU A 173 -0.88 -9.17 2.04
C LEU A 173 -0.51 -7.72 1.73
N GLN A 174 0.77 -7.44 1.49
CA GLN A 174 1.22 -6.09 1.11
C GLN A 174 0.51 -5.62 -0.16
N LEU A 175 0.41 -6.46 -1.19
CA LEU A 175 -0.28 -6.06 -2.41
C LEU A 175 -1.76 -5.75 -2.15
N LYS A 176 -2.46 -6.58 -1.38
CA LYS A 176 -3.86 -6.30 -1.01
C LYS A 176 -3.98 -4.99 -0.23
N GLU A 177 -3.07 -4.74 0.71
CA GLU A 177 -3.02 -3.49 1.48
C GLU A 177 -2.85 -2.26 0.56
N LEU A 178 -1.88 -2.29 -0.36
CA LEU A 178 -1.67 -1.22 -1.35
C LEU A 178 -2.94 -0.97 -2.18
N LYS A 179 -3.54 -2.04 -2.72
CA LYS A 179 -4.76 -1.95 -3.53
C LYS A 179 -5.91 -1.32 -2.76
N LEU A 180 -6.21 -1.80 -1.55
CA LEU A 180 -7.28 -1.27 -0.72
C LEU A 180 -7.08 0.20 -0.40
N LEU A 181 -5.86 0.60 -0.07
CA LEU A 181 -5.54 1.96 0.30
C LEU A 181 -5.59 2.90 -0.93
N ILE A 182 -5.22 2.43 -2.13
CA ILE A 182 -5.42 3.15 -3.39
C ILE A 182 -6.91 3.34 -3.67
N VAL A 183 -7.72 2.28 -3.59
CA VAL A 183 -9.19 2.36 -3.80
C VAL A 183 -9.80 3.40 -2.87
N PHE A 184 -9.43 3.33 -1.59
CA PHE A 184 -9.90 4.27 -0.57
C PHE A 184 -9.48 5.70 -0.92
N SER A 185 -8.21 5.92 -1.30
CA SER A 185 -7.71 7.24 -1.65
C SER A 185 -8.40 7.81 -2.90
N CYS A 186 -8.58 7.01 -3.96
CA CYS A 186 -9.30 7.43 -5.17
C CYS A 186 -10.73 7.86 -4.87
N LYS A 187 -11.45 7.08 -4.03
CA LYS A 187 -12.82 7.41 -3.66
C LYS A 187 -12.91 8.75 -2.94
N ASN A 188 -12.01 9.03 -2.00
CA ASN A 188 -12.06 10.26 -1.22
C ASN A 188 -11.46 11.47 -1.96
N ALA A 189 -10.67 11.27 -3.00
CA ALA A 189 -10.16 12.36 -3.84
C ALA A 189 -11.24 13.02 -4.73
N LEU A 190 -12.36 12.33 -4.98
CA LEU A 190 -13.39 12.72 -5.96
C LEU A 190 -14.76 13.07 -5.33
N ILE A 191 -14.90 12.96 -4.01
CA ILE A 191 -16.14 13.26 -3.27
C ILE A 191 -15.98 14.62 -2.58
#